data_AF-A0A1M5XA59-F1
#
_entry.id   AF-A0A1M5XA59-F1
#
_cell.length_a   1.000
_cell.length_b   1.000
_cell.length_c   1.000
_cell.angle_alpha   90.00
_cell.angle_beta   90.00
_cell.angle_gamma   90.00
#
_symmetry.space_group_name_H-M   'P 1'
#
loop_
_entity.id
_entity.type
_entity.pdbx_description
1 polymer ?
#
loop_
_entity_poly.entity_id
_entity_poly.type
_entity_poly.pdbx_seq_one_letter_code
_entity_poly.pdbx_strand_id
1 'polypeptide(L)'
;MPKSNYFQHAKLTPEQEKRIFSAKKSDIEDTDLNIHLKAREYLMLMQAVLSSHPQIEYRDLWQIQVFIHNLITESEREYLAG
;
A
#
# COMPACT_ATOMS: atom_id res chain seq x y z
N MET A 1 0.28 -0.87 -34.15
CA MET A 1 0.05 -0.56 -32.72
C MET A 1 0.38 -1.79 -31.90
N PRO A 2 1.37 -1.78 -30.99
CA PRO A 2 1.64 -2.93 -30.15
C PRO A 2 0.66 -2.96 -28.98
N LYS A 3 -0.05 -4.08 -28.81
CA LYS A 3 -0.91 -4.34 -27.65
C LYS A 3 -0.02 -4.75 -26.48
N SER A 4 0.06 -3.88 -25.48
CA SER A 4 0.77 -4.08 -24.22
C SER A 4 0.11 -5.21 -23.43
N ASN A 5 0.83 -6.33 -23.23
CA ASN A 5 0.31 -7.58 -22.68
C ASN A 5 1.01 -7.94 -21.34
N TYR A 6 1.23 -6.96 -20.46
CA TYR A 6 2.06 -7.13 -19.25
C TYR A 6 1.37 -7.81 -18.05
N PHE A 7 0.08 -8.17 -18.15
CA PHE A 7 -0.68 -8.73 -17.04
C PHE A 7 -1.23 -10.14 -17.29
N GLN A 8 -0.70 -10.87 -18.28
CA GLN A 8 -1.06 -12.27 -18.47
C GLN A 8 -0.04 -13.17 -17.76
N HIS A 9 -0.45 -13.70 -16.60
CA HIS A 9 0.06 -14.92 -15.95
C HIS A 9 1.26 -14.83 -14.99
N ALA A 10 1.18 -13.98 -13.97
CA ALA A 10 1.87 -14.32 -12.72
C ALA A 10 1.00 -15.34 -11.93
N LYS A 11 0.98 -16.60 -12.36
CA LYS A 11 0.40 -17.69 -11.54
C LYS A 11 1.33 -17.88 -10.35
N LEU A 12 0.84 -17.59 -9.15
CA LEU A 12 1.57 -17.79 -7.91
C LEU A 12 1.89 -19.29 -7.76
N THR A 13 3.09 -19.62 -7.29
CA THR A 13 3.39 -21.00 -6.96
C THR A 13 2.59 -21.43 -5.72
N PRO A 14 2.27 -22.72 -5.56
CA PRO A 14 1.55 -23.20 -4.37
C PRO A 14 2.23 -22.81 -3.04
N GLU A 15 3.55 -22.64 -3.05
CA GLU A 15 4.33 -22.19 -1.90
C GLU A 15 4.19 -20.68 -1.64
N GLN A 16 3.98 -19.88 -2.68
CA GLN A 16 3.68 -18.44 -2.57
C GLN A 16 2.25 -18.24 -2.08
N GLU A 17 1.28 -18.99 -2.64
CA GLU A 17 -0.10 -18.98 -2.14
C GLU A 17 -0.15 -19.41 -0.68
N LYS A 18 0.54 -20.50 -0.31
CA LYS A 18 0.60 -20.95 1.08
C LYS A 18 1.16 -19.87 2.00
N ARG A 19 2.23 -19.16 1.62
CA ARG A 19 2.78 -18.07 2.45
C ARG A 19 1.84 -16.88 2.59
N ILE A 20 1.09 -16.53 1.55
CA ILE A 20 0.14 -15.41 1.57
C ILE A 20 -1.09 -15.76 2.43
N PHE A 21 -1.56 -17.01 2.37
CA PHE A 21 -2.81 -17.44 3.03
C PHE A 21 -2.60 -18.21 4.35
N SER A 22 -1.35 -18.55 4.74
CA SER A 22 -1.04 -19.26 5.98
C SER A 22 -0.54 -18.36 7.11
N ALA A 23 -0.79 -17.05 7.07
CA ALA A 23 -0.54 -16.18 8.22
C ALA A 23 -1.37 -16.73 9.41
N LYS A 24 -0.67 -17.30 10.41
CA LYS A 24 -1.29 -17.80 11.62
C LYS A 24 -2.03 -16.65 12.28
N LYS A 25 -3.31 -16.88 12.60
CA LYS A 25 -4.22 -15.93 13.26
C LYS A 25 -3.68 -15.24 14.53
N SER A 26 -2.62 -15.75 15.15
CA SER A 26 -2.10 -15.22 16.41
C SER A 26 -1.11 -14.06 16.27
N ASP A 27 -0.54 -13.81 15.08
CA ASP A 27 0.40 -12.69 14.87
C ASP A 27 -0.32 -11.41 14.40
N ILE A 28 -1.63 -11.46 14.17
CA ILE A 28 -2.38 -10.36 13.55
C ILE A 28 -2.59 -9.20 14.53
N GLU A 29 -2.76 -9.47 15.83
CA GLU A 29 -3.12 -8.43 16.81
C GLU A 29 -2.02 -7.39 17.11
N ASP A 30 -0.74 -7.76 16.97
CA ASP A 30 0.41 -6.84 17.17
C ASP A 30 0.97 -6.28 15.83
N THR A 31 0.54 -6.87 14.70
CA THR A 31 1.00 -6.49 13.35
C THR A 31 0.13 -5.40 12.74
N ASP A 32 -1.13 -5.29 13.16
CA ASP A 32 -2.11 -4.40 12.53
C ASP A 32 -1.90 -2.92 12.89
N LEU A 33 -1.61 -2.54 14.14
CA LEU A 33 -1.20 -1.14 14.44
C LEU A 33 0.09 -0.76 13.70
N ASN A 34 0.98 -1.75 13.54
CA ASN A 34 2.22 -1.61 12.79
C ASN A 34 1.98 -1.37 11.29
N ILE A 35 0.83 -1.80 10.74
CA ILE A 35 0.50 -1.61 9.33
C ILE A 35 0.18 -0.16 9.01
N HIS A 36 -0.58 0.54 9.87
CA HIS A 36 -0.94 1.94 9.67
C HIS A 36 0.30 2.84 9.80
N LEU A 37 1.16 2.57 10.78
CA LEU A 37 2.44 3.26 10.95
C LEU A 37 3.36 3.09 9.74
N LYS A 38 3.54 1.85 9.26
CA LYS A 38 4.32 1.57 8.03
C LYS A 38 3.72 2.23 6.80
N ALA A 39 2.39 2.24 6.67
CA ALA A 39 1.73 2.90 5.56
C ALA A 39 1.97 4.42 5.57
N ARG A 40 1.95 5.06 6.74
CA ARG A 40 2.30 6.48 6.89
C ARG A 40 3.77 6.75 6.56
N GLU A 41 4.68 5.89 7.01
CA GLU A 41 6.10 5.98 6.67
C GLU A 41 6.33 5.89 5.15
N TYR A 42 5.71 4.93 4.48
CA TYR A 42 5.80 4.81 3.02
C TYR A 42 5.20 6.01 2.30
N LEU A 43 4.10 6.59 2.80
CA LEU A 43 3.52 7.81 2.24
C LEU A 43 4.49 9.00 2.35
N MET A 44 5.17 9.16 3.49
CA MET A 44 6.19 10.19 3.67
C MET A 44 7.39 9.99 2.73
N LEU A 45 7.85 8.75 2.57
CA LEU A 45 8.93 8.42 1.63
C LEU A 45 8.53 8.71 0.18
N MET A 46 7.31 8.35 -0.21
CA MET A 46 6.76 8.65 -1.53
C MET A 46 6.75 10.16 -1.78
N GLN A 47 6.36 10.97 -0.79
CA GLN A 47 6.41 12.43 -0.90
C GLN A 47 7.83 12.96 -1.08
N ALA A 48 8.78 12.47 -0.29
CA ALA A 48 10.18 12.89 -0.38
C ALA A 48 10.79 12.57 -1.75
N VAL A 49 10.54 11.36 -2.27
CA VAL A 49 11.08 10.93 -3.57
C VAL A 49 10.43 11.70 -4.72
N LEU A 50 9.10 11.79 -4.74
CA LEU A 50 8.37 12.31 -5.90
C LEU A 50 8.35 13.84 -5.96
N SER A 51 8.52 14.55 -4.84
CA SER A 51 8.56 16.02 -4.81
C SER A 51 9.72 16.63 -5.60
N SER A 52 10.78 15.86 -5.84
CA SER A 52 11.95 16.28 -6.61
C SER A 52 11.91 15.87 -8.09
N HIS A 53 10.88 15.14 -8.52
CA HIS A 53 10.86 14.54 -9.85
C HIS A 53 10.27 15.51 -10.89
N PRO A 54 11.03 15.95 -11.91
CA PRO A 54 10.62 17.03 -12.82
C PRO A 54 9.45 16.69 -13.76
N GLN A 55 9.00 15.44 -13.80
CA GLN A 55 7.90 14.97 -14.66
C GLN A 55 6.58 14.82 -13.88
N ILE A 56 6.58 15.09 -12.58
CA ILE A 56 5.42 14.92 -11.73
C ILE A 56 4.77 16.27 -11.51
N GLU A 57 3.50 16.36 -11.89
CA GLU A 57 2.66 17.50 -11.56
C GLU A 57 2.38 17.50 -10.05
N TYR A 58 2.83 18.54 -9.36
CA TYR A 58 2.70 18.66 -7.90
C TYR A 58 1.25 18.55 -7.43
N ARG A 59 0.30 19.07 -8.23
CA ARG A 59 -1.13 19.00 -7.95
C ARG A 59 -1.64 17.57 -7.91
N ASP A 60 -1.28 16.77 -8.92
CA ASP A 60 -1.74 15.39 -9.04
C ASP A 60 -1.11 14.52 -7.95
N LEU A 61 0.18 14.75 -7.67
CA LEU A 61 0.88 14.11 -6.56
C LEU A 61 0.20 14.39 -5.21
N TRP A 62 -0.15 15.66 -4.96
CA TRP A 62 -0.83 16.05 -3.73
C TRP A 62 -2.21 15.38 -3.60
N GLN A 63 -3.00 15.33 -4.68
CA GLN A 63 -4.31 14.67 -4.68
C GLN A 63 -4.19 13.18 -4.34
N ILE A 64 -3.22 12.49 -4.92
CA ILE A 64 -2.96 11.07 -4.64
C ILE A 64 -2.52 10.89 -3.18
N GLN A 65 -1.65 11.74 -2.67
CA GLN A 65 -1.17 11.67 -1.29
C GLN A 65 -2.29 11.89 -0.28
N VAL A 66 -3.16 12.87 -0.50
CA VAL A 66 -4.33 13.13 0.34
C VAL A 66 -5.29 11.95 0.32
N PHE A 67 -5.54 11.37 -0.86
CA PHE A 67 -6.38 10.18 -0.98
C PHE A 67 -5.83 9.01 -0.14
N ILE A 68 -4.54 8.68 -0.30
CA ILE A 68 -3.88 7.60 0.45
C ILE A 68 -3.88 7.88 1.95
N HIS A 69 -3.58 9.11 2.36
CA HIS A 69 -3.63 9.54 3.75
C HIS A 69 -5.00 9.28 4.39
N ASN A 70 -6.07 9.67 3.68
CA ASN A 70 -7.44 9.50 4.19
C ASN A 70 -7.82 8.02 4.27
N LEU A 71 -7.40 7.22 3.29
CA LEU A 71 -7.61 5.77 3.32
C LEU A 71 -6.94 5.12 4.54
N ILE A 72 -5.68 5.48 4.82
CA ILE A 72 -4.97 4.98 6.01
C ILE A 72 -5.71 5.41 7.29
N THR A 73 -6.18 6.65 7.34
CA THR A 73 -6.84 7.23 8.51
C THR A 73 -8.19 6.59 8.79
N GLU A 74 -9.04 6.38 7.79
CA GLU A 74 -10.31 5.68 7.99
C GLU A 74 -10.10 4.21 8.33
N SER A 75 -9.13 3.54 7.71
CA SER A 75 -8.80 2.15 8.04
C SER A 75 -8.28 2.00 9.48
N GLU A 76 -7.43 2.93 9.95
CA GLU A 76 -6.95 2.98 11.34
C GLU A 76 -8.10 3.26 12.32
N ARG A 77 -9.02 4.15 11.95
CA ARG A 77 -10.22 4.44 12.73
C ARG A 77 -11.13 3.23 12.87
N GLU A 78 -11.36 2.50 11.77
CA GLU A 78 -12.14 1.26 11.78
C GLU A 78 -11.48 0.19 12.67
N TYR A 79 -10.15 0.06 12.61
CA TYR A 79 -9.38 -0.85 13.47
C TYR A 79 -9.51 -0.48 14.96
N LEU A 80 -9.34 0.80 15.31
CA LEU A 80 -9.42 1.28 16.70
C LEU A 80 -10.84 1.32 17.27
N ALA A 81 -11.87 1.32 16.41
CA ALA A 81 -13.27 1.26 16.82
C ALA A 81 -13.77 -0.18 17.09
N GLY A 82 -12.95 -1.19 16.78
CA GLY A 82 -13.19 -2.61 17.02
C GLY A 82 -13.10 -3.02 18.48
#